data_AF-A0A0S4XPG7-F1
#
_entry.id   AF-A0A0S4XPG7-F1
#
_cell.length_a   1.000
_cell.length_b   1.000
_cell.length_c   1.000
_cell.angle_alpha   90.00
_cell.angle_beta   90.00
_cell.angle_gamma   90.00
#
_symmetry.space_group_name_H-M   'P 1'
#
loop_
_entity.id
_entity.type
_entity.pdbx_description
1 polymer ?
#
loop_
_entity_poly.entity_id
_entity_poly.type
_entity_poly.pdbx_seq_one_letter_code
_entity_poly.pdbx_strand_id
1 'polypeptide(L)'
;MQKVYEQLTSAFRKNRGVLDESSFEGIVKKHTSLFEEYETIFLLLQASGYPIEYENGYIYKPFFTSFEEEKFCIIDVETNGSNPNNSQVIEIGAVMVQNNQIIDRFETFVECAFLPEYITKVTGIEPIDLLGAPSQKEALTNLRVFMQDAVFVAHNASFDYSFLNASFKRHGLGEIGNMKMCTIDLARRTFESERYGLAHLIESLEIPTTVHHRAYSDALSASYVMKKSLETIPHHVKSSDDLIKFALSSKKERGKKEK
;
A
#
# COMPACT_ATOMS: atom_id res chain seq x y z
N MET A 1 -3.75 13.23 -10.13
CA MET A 1 -2.76 12.24 -10.59
C MET A 1 -3.29 10.81 -10.67
N GLN A 2 -4.34 10.40 -9.94
CA GLN A 2 -4.81 9.01 -9.92
C GLN A 2 -5.07 8.41 -11.31
N LYS A 3 -5.77 9.16 -12.17
CA LYS A 3 -6.03 8.75 -13.56
C LYS A 3 -4.75 8.58 -14.39
N VAL A 4 -3.70 9.34 -14.09
CA VAL A 4 -2.39 9.23 -14.73
C VAL A 4 -1.75 7.89 -14.36
N TYR A 5 -1.70 7.55 -13.06
CA TYR A 5 -1.17 6.25 -12.62
C TYR A 5 -1.90 5.09 -13.29
N GLU A 6 -3.23 5.11 -13.33
CA GLU A 6 -4.03 4.05 -13.95
C GLU A 6 -3.77 3.91 -15.46
N GLN A 7 -3.72 5.04 -16.18
CA GLN A 7 -3.47 5.03 -17.62
C GLN A 7 -2.05 4.62 -17.96
N LEU A 8 -1.05 5.12 -17.22
CA LEU A 8 0.35 4.72 -17.38
C LEU A 8 0.52 3.23 -17.08
N THR A 9 0.02 2.74 -15.95
CA THR A 9 0.16 1.31 -15.59
C THR A 9 -0.50 0.41 -16.64
N SER A 10 -1.66 0.80 -17.16
CA SER A 10 -2.31 0.09 -18.27
C SER A 10 -1.47 0.10 -19.55
N ALA A 11 -0.89 1.25 -19.90
CA ALA A 11 -0.04 1.40 -21.08
C ALA A 11 1.27 0.62 -20.95
N PHE A 12 1.96 0.69 -19.81
CA PHE A 12 3.16 -0.11 -19.53
C PHE A 12 2.88 -1.60 -19.65
N ARG A 13 1.81 -2.10 -19.02
CA ARG A 13 1.43 -3.52 -19.13
C ARG A 13 1.18 -3.96 -20.58
N LYS A 14 0.54 -3.12 -21.39
CA LYS A 14 0.31 -3.39 -22.82
C LYS A 14 1.61 -3.41 -23.63
N ASN A 15 2.59 -2.61 -23.23
CA ASN A 15 3.89 -2.49 -23.89
C ASN A 15 5.01 -3.21 -23.14
N ARG A 16 4.69 -4.29 -22.42
CA ARG A 16 5.65 -5.17 -21.73
C ARG A 16 6.59 -4.42 -20.77
N GLY A 17 6.05 -3.47 -20.02
CA GLY A 17 6.77 -2.73 -19.00
C GLY A 17 7.53 -1.51 -19.50
N VAL A 18 7.55 -1.22 -20.81
CA VAL A 18 8.33 -0.11 -21.39
C VAL A 18 7.44 0.82 -22.21
N LEU A 19 7.65 2.14 -22.11
CA LEU A 19 7.06 3.14 -23.00
C LEU A 19 8.14 4.02 -23.61
N ASP A 20 7.97 4.37 -24.88
CA ASP A 20 8.75 5.45 -25.49
C ASP A 20 8.30 6.83 -24.99
N GLU A 21 9.10 7.85 -25.31
CA GLU A 21 8.87 9.22 -24.86
C GLU A 21 7.53 9.78 -25.34
N SER A 22 7.22 9.59 -26.62
CA SER A 22 5.97 10.03 -27.23
C SER A 22 4.73 9.42 -26.55
N SER A 23 4.77 8.13 -26.24
CA SER A 23 3.67 7.42 -25.57
C SER A 23 3.48 7.87 -24.13
N PHE A 24 4.58 8.03 -23.38
CA PHE A 24 4.55 8.51 -22.01
C PHE A 24 4.00 9.95 -21.95
N GLU A 25 4.58 10.86 -22.72
CA GLU A 25 4.13 12.25 -22.81
C GLU A 25 2.66 12.36 -23.22
N GLY A 26 2.24 11.59 -24.22
CA GLY A 26 0.87 11.60 -24.72
C GLY A 26 -0.17 11.16 -23.68
N ILE A 27 0.23 10.36 -22.68
CA ILE A 27 -0.63 9.99 -21.55
C ILE A 27 -0.61 11.11 -20.51
N VAL A 28 0.58 11.58 -20.14
CA VAL A 28 0.75 12.56 -19.07
C VAL A 28 0.10 13.90 -19.42
N LYS A 29 0.33 14.43 -20.63
CA LYS A 29 -0.22 15.71 -21.12
C LYS A 29 -1.75 15.80 -21.09
N LYS A 30 -2.46 14.68 -21.04
CA LYS A 30 -3.94 14.66 -20.93
C LYS A 30 -4.45 15.08 -19.55
N HIS A 31 -3.59 15.07 -18.54
CA HIS A 31 -3.98 15.28 -17.14
C HIS A 31 -3.16 16.36 -16.44
N THR A 32 -2.28 17.05 -17.17
CA THR A 32 -1.42 18.11 -16.66
C THR A 32 -1.79 19.44 -17.30
N SER A 33 -1.41 20.55 -16.65
CA SER A 33 -1.66 21.89 -17.20
C SER A 33 -0.66 22.20 -18.34
N LEU A 34 -0.97 23.20 -19.18
CA LEU A 34 -0.17 23.58 -20.36
C LEU A 34 1.28 23.98 -20.06
N PHE A 35 1.66 24.15 -18.80
CA PHE A 35 2.94 24.75 -18.38
C PHE A 35 3.88 23.79 -17.65
N GLU A 36 3.49 22.52 -17.45
CA GLU A 36 4.35 21.54 -16.78
C GLU A 36 5.19 20.77 -17.80
N GLU A 37 6.51 20.87 -17.66
CA GLU A 37 7.47 20.03 -18.41
C GLU A 37 7.32 18.56 -18.01
N TYR A 38 7.46 17.64 -18.95
CA TYR A 38 7.20 16.23 -18.72
C TYR A 38 8.20 15.60 -17.75
N GLU A 39 9.43 16.11 -17.71
CA GLU A 39 10.44 15.76 -16.71
C GLU A 39 9.98 16.11 -15.30
N THR A 40 9.35 17.27 -15.11
CA THR A 40 8.78 17.65 -13.81
C THR A 40 7.70 16.65 -13.40
N ILE A 41 6.84 16.25 -14.34
CA ILE A 41 5.79 15.29 -14.02
C ILE A 41 6.37 13.90 -13.73
N PHE A 42 7.38 13.46 -14.48
CA PHE A 42 8.10 12.22 -14.20
C PHE A 42 8.66 12.20 -12.77
N LEU A 43 9.33 13.28 -12.34
CA LEU A 43 9.83 13.42 -10.97
C LEU A 43 8.71 13.44 -9.93
N LEU A 44 7.59 14.11 -10.22
CA LEU A 44 6.42 14.12 -9.31
C LEU A 44 5.78 12.74 -9.17
N LEU A 45 5.73 11.94 -10.25
CA LEU A 45 5.26 10.56 -10.21
C LEU A 45 6.18 9.72 -9.31
N GLN A 46 7.50 9.79 -9.50
CA GLN A 46 8.48 9.09 -8.66
C GLN A 46 8.40 9.53 -7.19
N ALA A 47 8.34 10.84 -6.93
CA ALA A 47 8.20 11.39 -5.58
C ALA A 47 6.89 10.96 -4.90
N SER A 48 5.85 10.66 -5.69
CA SER A 48 4.59 10.11 -5.23
C SER A 48 4.63 8.58 -5.02
N GLY A 49 5.81 7.95 -5.18
CA GLY A 49 6.02 6.52 -5.02
C GLY A 49 5.59 5.67 -6.23
N TYR A 50 5.31 6.29 -7.39
CA TYR A 50 5.03 5.53 -8.61
C TYR A 50 6.34 4.88 -9.12
N PRO A 51 6.40 3.55 -9.26
CA PRO A 51 7.66 2.82 -9.45
C PRO A 51 8.10 2.81 -10.91
N ILE A 52 8.54 3.99 -11.38
CA ILE A 52 9.07 4.17 -12.73
C ILE A 52 10.51 4.66 -12.72
N GLU A 53 11.23 4.33 -13.79
CA GLU A 53 12.58 4.79 -14.06
C GLU A 53 12.73 5.13 -15.55
N TYR A 54 13.87 5.71 -15.91
CA TYR A 54 14.19 6.04 -17.29
C TYR A 54 15.55 5.45 -17.67
N GLU A 55 15.54 4.49 -18.60
CA GLU A 55 16.75 3.91 -19.20
C GLU A 55 16.44 3.55 -20.65
N ASN A 56 16.85 4.42 -21.59
CA ASN A 56 16.51 4.30 -23.03
C ASN A 56 15.00 4.16 -23.30
N GLY A 57 14.18 4.74 -22.43
CA GLY A 57 12.73 4.61 -22.39
C GLY A 57 12.22 4.66 -20.95
N TYR A 58 10.92 4.90 -20.79
CA TYR A 58 10.29 4.84 -19.47
C TYR A 58 10.02 3.38 -19.12
N ILE A 59 10.42 2.97 -17.93
CA ILE A 59 10.31 1.60 -17.45
C ILE A 59 9.39 1.57 -16.23
N TYR A 60 8.45 0.64 -16.22
CA TYR A 60 7.65 0.30 -15.05
C TYR A 60 8.32 -0.87 -14.33
N LYS A 61 9.11 -0.53 -13.30
CA LYS A 61 9.94 -1.46 -12.54
C LYS A 61 9.21 -2.76 -12.14
N PRO A 62 7.96 -2.71 -11.64
CA PRO A 62 7.24 -3.90 -11.18
C PRO A 62 7.00 -4.96 -12.25
N PHE A 63 7.10 -4.60 -13.53
CA PHE A 63 7.01 -5.57 -14.61
C PHE A 63 8.21 -6.53 -14.63
N PHE A 64 9.37 -6.06 -14.16
CA PHE A 64 10.65 -6.76 -14.21
C PHE A 64 11.17 -7.20 -12.84
N THR A 65 10.77 -6.53 -11.75
CA THR A 65 11.15 -6.89 -10.38
C THR A 65 10.50 -8.20 -9.96
N SER A 66 11.30 -9.19 -9.55
CA SER A 66 10.79 -10.39 -8.89
C SER A 66 9.97 -10.01 -7.66
N PHE A 67 8.80 -10.61 -7.45
CA PHE A 67 8.00 -10.28 -6.26
C PHE A 67 8.73 -10.65 -4.96
N GLU A 68 9.72 -11.56 -4.99
CA GLU A 68 10.52 -11.90 -3.80
C GLU A 68 11.47 -10.76 -3.41
N GLU A 69 12.03 -10.08 -4.41
CA GLU A 69 12.98 -8.96 -4.24
C GLU A 69 12.27 -7.61 -4.06
N GLU A 70 10.97 -7.56 -4.33
CA GLU A 70 10.16 -6.36 -4.18
C GLU A 70 10.02 -5.96 -2.70
N LYS A 71 9.97 -4.66 -2.45
CA LYS A 71 9.65 -4.13 -1.13
C LYS A 71 8.14 -3.98 -0.97
N PHE A 72 7.60 -4.52 0.11
CA PHE A 72 6.21 -4.36 0.51
C PHE A 72 6.17 -3.56 1.81
N CYS A 73 5.50 -2.41 1.79
CA CYS A 73 5.20 -1.64 2.98
C CYS A 73 3.79 -2.01 3.45
N ILE A 74 3.71 -2.89 4.45
CA ILE A 74 2.45 -3.29 5.05
C ILE A 74 2.09 -2.23 6.08
N ILE A 75 0.92 -1.60 5.91
CA ILE A 75 0.47 -0.45 6.68
C ILE A 75 -0.89 -0.75 7.28
N ASP A 76 -1.10 -0.24 8.48
CA ASP A 76 -2.40 -0.13 9.14
C ASP A 76 -2.48 1.27 9.78
N VAL A 77 -3.70 1.81 9.89
CA VAL A 77 -3.93 3.12 10.52
C VAL A 77 -5.11 3.07 11.48
N GLU A 78 -4.92 3.72 12.62
CA GLU A 78 -6.04 4.08 13.49
C GLU A 78 -6.49 5.51 13.18
N THR A 79 -7.79 5.76 13.32
CA THR A 79 -8.40 7.04 12.92
C THR A 79 -9.35 7.55 14.00
N ASN A 80 -9.61 8.86 14.03
CA ASN A 80 -10.58 9.44 14.96
C ASN A 80 -12.05 9.35 14.48
N GLY A 81 -12.32 8.51 13.47
CA GLY A 81 -13.65 8.29 12.90
C GLY A 81 -13.60 7.59 11.55
N SER A 82 -14.76 7.23 11.00
CA SER A 82 -14.87 6.28 9.88
C SER A 82 -14.86 6.90 8.47
N ASN A 83 -14.82 8.23 8.34
CA ASN A 83 -14.90 8.89 7.03
C ASN A 83 -13.64 9.73 6.74
N PRO A 84 -12.86 9.42 5.70
CA PRO A 84 -11.59 10.09 5.41
C PRO A 84 -11.73 11.58 5.07
N ASN A 85 -12.94 12.05 4.71
CA ASN A 85 -13.17 13.45 4.38
C ASN A 85 -13.25 14.37 5.61
N ASN A 86 -13.71 13.85 6.75
CA ASN A 86 -13.93 14.63 7.98
C ASN A 86 -13.20 14.06 9.21
N SER A 87 -12.58 12.89 9.09
CA SER A 87 -11.72 12.28 10.11
C SER A 87 -10.25 12.34 9.70
N GLN A 88 -9.37 12.06 10.66
CA GLN A 88 -7.92 12.03 10.50
C GLN A 88 -7.34 10.72 11.04
N VAL A 89 -6.14 10.41 10.57
CA VAL A 89 -5.29 9.37 11.13
C VAL A 89 -4.74 9.84 12.48
N ILE A 90 -4.73 8.96 13.48
CA ILE A 90 -4.21 9.21 14.83
C ILE A 90 -3.05 8.27 15.21
N GLU A 91 -2.90 7.16 14.49
CA GLU A 91 -1.75 6.25 14.62
C GLU A 91 -1.44 5.67 13.23
N ILE A 92 -0.15 5.51 12.92
CA ILE A 92 0.32 4.82 11.72
C ILE A 92 1.28 3.73 12.18
N GLY A 93 1.00 2.50 11.78
CA GLY A 93 1.89 1.37 11.93
C GLY A 93 2.27 0.82 10.57
N ALA A 94 3.56 0.56 10.37
CA ALA A 94 4.02 -0.06 9.14
C ALA A 94 5.23 -0.97 9.37
N VAL A 95 5.30 -2.03 8.56
CA VAL A 95 6.47 -2.90 8.44
C VAL A 95 6.91 -2.97 6.99
N MET A 96 8.22 -2.84 6.76
CA MET A 96 8.82 -3.04 5.45
C MET A 96 9.25 -4.49 5.35
N VAL A 97 8.76 -5.18 4.33
CA VAL A 97 9.09 -6.58 4.04
C VAL A 97 9.79 -6.68 2.69
N GLN A 98 10.89 -7.42 2.65
CA GLN A 98 11.61 -7.79 1.42
C GLN A 98 12.18 -9.19 1.60
N ASN A 99 12.21 -10.02 0.56
CA ASN A 99 12.69 -11.41 0.65
C ASN A 99 12.00 -12.21 1.78
N ASN A 100 10.71 -11.96 1.99
CA ASN A 100 9.90 -12.59 3.05
C ASN A 100 10.41 -12.35 4.49
N GLN A 101 11.20 -11.29 4.69
CA GLN A 101 11.74 -10.85 5.97
C GLN A 101 11.33 -9.41 6.25
N ILE A 102 11.05 -9.10 7.51
CA ILE A 102 10.87 -7.72 7.95
C ILE A 102 12.25 -7.08 8.00
N ILE A 103 12.46 -6.03 7.22
CA ILE A 103 13.74 -5.32 7.10
C ILE A 103 13.72 -3.94 7.79
N ASP A 104 12.52 -3.39 8.05
CA ASP A 104 12.37 -2.11 8.73
C ASP A 104 10.96 -1.97 9.35
N ARG A 105 10.78 -1.00 10.25
CA ARG A 105 9.50 -0.68 10.88
C ARG A 105 9.30 0.82 11.05
N PHE A 106 8.04 1.24 11.02
CA PHE A 106 7.63 2.60 11.29
C PHE A 106 6.39 2.58 12.18
N GLU A 107 6.41 3.36 13.26
CA GLU A 107 5.29 3.50 14.19
C GLU A 107 5.28 4.94 14.69
N THR A 108 4.11 5.60 14.61
CA THR A 108 3.95 6.95 15.15
C THR A 108 2.50 7.20 15.53
N PHE A 109 2.30 7.88 16.66
CA PHE A 109 1.07 8.61 16.88
C PHE A 109 1.03 9.86 16.00
N VAL A 110 -0.16 10.42 15.86
CA VAL A 110 -0.40 11.67 15.14
C VAL A 110 -1.25 12.57 16.01
N GLU A 111 -0.83 13.82 16.17
CA GLU A 111 -1.55 14.77 17.02
C GLU A 111 -3.02 14.89 16.60
N CYS A 112 -3.93 14.92 17.57
CA CYS A 112 -5.35 15.04 17.30
C CYS A 112 -6.01 16.01 18.28
N ALA A 113 -6.69 17.03 17.75
CA ALA A 113 -7.38 18.02 18.58
C ALA A 113 -8.61 17.45 19.31
N PHE A 114 -9.25 16.42 18.75
CA PHE A 114 -10.43 15.79 19.35
C PHE A 114 -10.47 14.29 19.05
N LEU A 115 -10.47 13.50 20.12
CA LEU A 115 -10.60 12.05 20.08
C LEU A 115 -11.94 11.65 20.72
N PRO A 116 -12.89 11.09 19.94
CA PRO A 116 -14.14 10.59 20.50
C PRO A 116 -13.92 9.42 21.47
N GLU A 117 -14.67 9.36 22.57
CA GLU A 117 -14.54 8.30 23.59
C GLU A 117 -14.74 6.89 23.02
N TYR A 118 -15.59 6.74 22.00
CA TYR A 118 -15.80 5.44 21.35
C TYR A 118 -14.57 4.96 20.58
N ILE A 119 -13.70 5.86 20.09
CA ILE A 119 -12.43 5.49 19.46
C ILE A 119 -11.46 4.98 20.52
N THR A 120 -11.31 5.68 21.65
CA THR A 120 -10.49 5.21 22.78
C THR A 120 -10.91 3.82 23.26
N LYS A 121 -12.21 3.52 23.28
CA LYS A 121 -12.71 2.18 23.64
C LYS A 121 -12.31 1.08 22.66
N VAL A 122 -12.11 1.42 21.38
CA VAL A 122 -11.76 0.46 20.32
C VAL A 122 -10.25 0.30 20.23
N THR A 123 -9.51 1.40 20.22
CA THR A 123 -8.06 1.42 19.94
C THR A 123 -7.20 1.42 21.20
N GLY A 124 -7.79 1.75 22.36
CA GLY A 124 -7.04 2.00 23.58
C GLY A 124 -6.23 3.29 23.59
N ILE A 125 -6.26 4.07 22.50
CA ILE A 125 -5.54 5.35 22.40
C ILE A 125 -6.28 6.39 23.25
N GLU A 126 -5.57 7.00 24.17
CA GLU A 126 -6.07 8.06 25.03
C GLU A 126 -5.61 9.44 24.51
N PRO A 127 -6.32 10.54 24.83
CA PRO A 127 -5.89 11.88 24.42
C PRO A 127 -4.45 12.23 24.85
N ILE A 128 -3.97 11.67 25.97
CA ILE A 128 -2.62 11.87 26.48
C ILE A 128 -1.55 11.28 25.55
N ASP A 129 -1.84 10.18 24.84
CA ASP A 129 -0.91 9.55 23.89
C ASP A 129 -0.66 10.44 22.67
N LEU A 130 -1.62 11.32 22.36
CA LEU A 130 -1.60 12.20 21.19
C LEU A 130 -1.02 13.59 21.51
N LEU A 131 -0.77 13.89 22.79
CA LEU A 131 -0.19 15.17 23.21
C LEU A 131 1.30 15.21 22.86
N GLY A 132 1.68 16.16 22.00
CA GLY A 132 3.06 16.31 21.54
C GLY A 132 3.50 15.28 20.50
N ALA A 133 2.56 14.46 20.00
CA ALA A 133 2.79 13.62 18.83
C ALA A 133 3.07 14.50 17.58
N PRO A 134 3.73 13.95 16.53
CA PRO A 134 3.95 14.68 15.29
C PRO A 134 2.66 15.20 14.65
N SER A 135 2.78 16.33 13.96
CA SER A 135 1.67 16.83 13.13
C SER A 135 1.31 15.83 12.03
N GLN A 136 0.07 15.85 11.54
CA GLN A 136 -0.33 15.01 10.41
C GLN A 136 0.62 15.16 9.21
N LYS A 137 1.04 16.40 8.89
CA LYS A 137 1.95 16.65 7.77
C LYS A 137 3.31 16.01 8.00
N GLU A 138 3.85 16.11 9.21
CA GLU A 138 5.13 15.50 9.57
C GLU A 138 5.06 13.98 9.51
N ALA A 139 4.05 13.37 10.15
CA ALA A 139 3.85 11.93 10.14
C ALA A 139 3.71 11.37 8.71
N LEU A 140 2.91 12.02 7.85
CA LEU A 140 2.73 11.61 6.45
C LEU A 140 3.99 11.83 5.61
N THR A 141 4.77 12.88 5.88
CA THR A 141 6.05 13.11 5.20
C THR A 141 7.04 12.01 5.56
N ASN A 142 7.13 11.64 6.83
CA ASN A 142 7.99 10.54 7.29
C ASN A 142 7.53 9.21 6.71
N LEU A 143 6.22 8.95 6.68
CA LEU A 143 5.66 7.76 6.03
C LEU A 143 5.99 7.71 4.54
N ARG A 144 5.94 8.83 3.81
CA ARG A 144 6.33 8.89 2.39
C ARG A 144 7.78 8.46 2.18
N VAL A 145 8.68 8.99 3.03
CA VAL A 145 10.11 8.67 2.98
C VAL A 145 10.34 7.20 3.31
N PHE A 146 9.61 6.65 4.29
CA PHE A 146 9.67 5.24 4.64
C PHE A 146 9.17 4.33 3.50
N MET A 147 8.03 4.66 2.90
CA MET A 147 7.40 3.88 1.83
C MET A 147 8.21 3.87 0.54
N GLN A 148 8.81 5.00 0.15
CA GLN A 148 9.46 5.16 -1.17
C GLN A 148 8.53 4.68 -2.30
N ASP A 149 9.01 3.81 -3.18
CA ASP A 149 8.27 3.16 -4.26
C ASP A 149 7.77 1.74 -3.90
N ALA A 150 7.89 1.32 -2.63
CA ALA A 150 7.43 0.01 -2.16
C ALA A 150 5.93 -0.18 -2.43
N VAL A 151 5.51 -1.44 -2.56
CA VAL A 151 4.09 -1.78 -2.69
C VAL A 151 3.37 -1.42 -1.40
N PHE A 152 2.35 -0.56 -1.49
CA PHE A 152 1.42 -0.32 -0.40
C PHE A 152 0.58 -1.58 -0.19
N VAL A 153 0.71 -2.18 0.99
CA VAL A 153 -0.04 -3.36 1.39
C VAL A 153 -0.84 -3.04 2.65
N ALA A 154 -2.09 -3.50 2.73
CA ALA A 154 -2.88 -3.38 3.95
C ALA A 154 -3.95 -4.47 4.01
N HIS A 155 -4.45 -4.75 5.22
CA HIS A 155 -5.53 -5.71 5.42
C HIS A 155 -6.87 -4.99 5.31
N ASN A 156 -7.60 -5.22 4.21
CA ASN A 156 -8.68 -4.33 3.74
C ASN A 156 -8.16 -2.97 3.21
N ALA A 157 -7.14 -3.05 2.34
CA ALA A 157 -6.37 -1.89 1.88
C ALA A 157 -7.16 -0.69 1.31
N SER A 158 -8.42 -0.87 0.90
CA SER A 158 -9.27 0.24 0.49
C SER A 158 -9.50 1.26 1.62
N PHE A 159 -9.60 0.81 2.86
CA PHE A 159 -9.80 1.67 4.02
C PHE A 159 -8.56 2.56 4.26
N ASP A 160 -7.42 1.95 4.58
CA ASP A 160 -6.17 2.62 4.91
C ASP A 160 -5.69 3.52 3.78
N TYR A 161 -5.74 3.01 2.54
CA TYR A 161 -5.37 3.78 1.36
C TYR A 161 -6.26 5.01 1.18
N SER A 162 -7.57 4.91 1.45
CA SER A 162 -8.46 6.07 1.32
C SER A 162 -8.17 7.16 2.35
N PHE A 163 -7.88 6.79 3.59
CA PHE A 163 -7.50 7.70 4.67
C PHE A 163 -6.17 8.39 4.41
N LEU A 164 -5.15 7.59 4.10
CA LEU A 164 -3.82 8.12 3.81
C LEU A 164 -3.86 8.98 2.56
N ASN A 165 -4.43 8.52 1.44
CA ASN A 165 -4.47 9.29 0.20
C ASN A 165 -5.24 10.62 0.35
N ALA A 166 -6.35 10.63 1.11
CA ALA A 166 -7.06 11.88 1.44
C ALA A 166 -6.18 12.83 2.28
N SER A 167 -5.44 12.28 3.24
CA SER A 167 -4.56 13.07 4.11
C SER A 167 -3.33 13.60 3.37
N PHE A 168 -2.69 12.79 2.51
CA PHE A 168 -1.61 13.21 1.61
C PHE A 168 -2.04 14.40 0.75
N LYS A 169 -3.24 14.34 0.13
CA LYS A 169 -3.81 15.46 -0.64
C LYS A 169 -4.02 16.69 0.21
N ARG A 170 -4.67 16.54 1.37
CA ARG A 170 -5.02 17.65 2.29
C ARG A 170 -3.78 18.44 2.72
N HIS A 171 -2.65 17.76 2.89
CA HIS A 171 -1.38 18.36 3.32
C HIS A 171 -0.42 18.73 2.18
N GLY A 172 -0.88 18.64 0.92
CA GLY A 172 -0.08 19.04 -0.25
C GLY A 172 1.07 18.10 -0.58
N LEU A 173 0.97 16.83 -0.20
CA LEU A 173 1.99 15.79 -0.41
C LEU A 173 1.70 14.89 -1.63
N GLY A 174 0.83 15.35 -2.52
CA GLY A 174 0.40 14.61 -3.71
C GLY A 174 -0.56 13.46 -3.40
N GLU A 175 -0.68 12.53 -4.35
CA GLU A 175 -1.44 11.28 -4.19
C GLU A 175 -0.49 10.11 -3.95
N ILE A 176 -1.01 8.99 -3.43
CA ILE A 176 -0.21 7.76 -3.32
C ILE A 176 -0.13 7.10 -4.70
N GLY A 177 1.02 7.23 -5.35
CA GLY A 177 1.37 6.57 -6.62
C GLY A 177 1.89 5.14 -6.45
N ASN A 178 2.19 4.71 -5.22
CA ASN A 178 2.60 3.33 -4.95
C ASN A 178 1.59 2.32 -5.50
N MET A 179 2.11 1.18 -5.96
CA MET A 179 1.26 0.03 -6.23
C MET A 179 0.49 -0.39 -4.98
N LYS A 180 -0.73 -0.90 -5.14
CA LYS A 180 -1.61 -1.26 -4.03
C LYS A 180 -1.97 -2.74 -4.08
N MET A 181 -1.83 -3.43 -2.93
CA MET A 181 -2.28 -4.81 -2.74
C MET A 181 -3.06 -4.94 -1.43
N CYS A 182 -4.09 -5.80 -1.43
CA CYS A 182 -4.88 -6.12 -0.24
C CYS A 182 -4.57 -7.56 0.18
N THR A 183 -4.21 -7.77 1.45
CA THR A 183 -3.92 -9.13 1.94
C THR A 183 -5.15 -10.03 1.96
N ILE A 184 -6.37 -9.46 2.05
CA ILE A 184 -7.62 -10.23 1.94
C ILE A 184 -7.77 -10.82 0.54
N ASP A 185 -7.53 -10.00 -0.48
CA ASP A 185 -7.65 -10.43 -1.87
C ASP A 185 -6.60 -11.48 -2.21
N LEU A 186 -5.38 -11.29 -1.72
CA LEU A 186 -4.31 -12.28 -1.84
C LEU A 186 -4.66 -13.58 -1.09
N ALA A 187 -5.05 -13.51 0.18
CA ALA A 187 -5.38 -14.67 0.99
C ALA A 187 -6.48 -15.55 0.37
N ARG A 188 -7.55 -14.92 -0.16
CA ARG A 188 -8.65 -15.61 -0.86
C ARG A 188 -8.21 -16.39 -2.08
N ARG A 189 -7.06 -16.04 -2.67
CA ARG A 189 -6.49 -16.69 -3.84
C ARG A 189 -5.55 -17.85 -3.48
N THR A 190 -5.04 -17.87 -2.25
CA THR A 190 -3.89 -18.70 -1.86
C THR A 190 -4.26 -19.79 -0.87
N PHE A 191 -5.21 -19.55 0.04
CA PHE A 191 -5.65 -20.56 0.99
C PHE A 191 -7.14 -20.44 1.33
N GLU A 192 -7.74 -21.52 1.80
CA GLU A 192 -9.14 -21.53 2.25
C GLU A 192 -9.24 -21.12 3.73
N SER A 193 -10.21 -20.26 4.03
CA SER A 193 -10.57 -19.84 5.39
C SER A 193 -12.07 -19.56 5.46
N GLU A 194 -12.69 -19.77 6.64
CA GLU A 194 -14.09 -19.45 6.85
C GLU A 194 -14.33 -17.94 6.70
N ARG A 195 -13.44 -17.14 7.27
CA ARG A 195 -13.45 -15.67 7.20
C ARG A 195 -12.05 -15.17 6.91
N TYR A 196 -11.97 -13.96 6.34
CA TYR A 196 -10.69 -13.35 5.97
C TYR A 196 -10.42 -12.03 6.71
N GLY A 197 -11.17 -11.74 7.78
CA GLY A 197 -10.87 -10.59 8.63
C GLY A 197 -9.64 -10.87 9.50
N LEU A 198 -8.86 -9.83 9.79
CA LEU A 198 -7.55 -9.95 10.43
C LEU A 198 -7.61 -10.72 11.75
N ALA A 199 -8.55 -10.37 12.64
CA ALA A 199 -8.73 -11.06 13.92
C ALA A 199 -8.95 -12.57 13.78
N HIS A 200 -9.77 -12.99 12.81
CA HIS A 200 -10.00 -14.41 12.56
C HIS A 200 -8.77 -15.10 11.97
N LEU A 201 -8.04 -14.44 11.06
CA LEU A 201 -6.83 -15.01 10.48
C LEU A 201 -5.67 -15.07 11.47
N ILE A 202 -5.60 -14.14 12.44
CA ILE A 202 -4.64 -14.21 13.53
C ILE A 202 -4.84 -15.49 14.33
N GLU A 203 -6.08 -15.77 14.73
CA GLU A 203 -6.43 -16.98 15.47
C GLU A 203 -6.20 -18.25 14.62
N SER A 204 -6.72 -18.29 13.40
CA SER A 204 -6.69 -19.51 12.57
C SER A 204 -5.31 -19.86 12.02
N LEU A 205 -4.42 -18.87 11.88
CA LEU A 205 -3.04 -19.08 11.45
C LEU A 205 -2.05 -19.13 12.62
N GLU A 206 -2.55 -19.08 13.87
CA GLU A 206 -1.73 -19.07 15.08
C GLU A 206 -0.66 -17.97 15.06
N ILE A 207 -1.00 -16.79 14.55
CA ILE A 207 -0.06 -15.67 14.42
C ILE A 207 0.28 -15.15 15.83
N PRO A 208 1.57 -15.04 16.19
CA PRO A 208 1.97 -14.46 17.46
C PRO A 208 1.55 -12.98 17.52
N THR A 209 0.68 -12.63 18.47
CA THR A 209 0.23 -11.24 18.67
C THR A 209 0.43 -10.79 20.10
N THR A 210 0.72 -9.51 20.28
CA THR A 210 0.96 -8.91 21.60
C THR A 210 -0.19 -8.00 22.04
N VAL A 211 -0.77 -7.21 21.13
CA VAL A 211 -1.88 -6.27 21.41
C VAL A 211 -2.75 -6.09 20.16
N HIS A 212 -4.06 -6.34 20.22
CA HIS A 212 -5.00 -6.03 19.13
C HIS A 212 -5.39 -4.55 19.12
N HIS A 213 -5.71 -3.98 17.94
CA HIS A 213 -6.11 -2.58 17.75
C HIS A 213 -4.99 -1.57 18.04
N ARG A 214 -3.78 -1.93 17.63
CA ARG A 214 -2.63 -1.04 17.58
C ARG A 214 -2.06 -1.14 16.19
N ALA A 215 -1.93 -0.02 15.51
CA ALA A 215 -1.64 0.00 14.08
C ALA A 215 -0.39 -0.82 13.72
N TYR A 216 0.69 -0.73 14.51
CA TYR A 216 1.90 -1.51 14.24
C TYR A 216 1.69 -3.02 14.40
N SER A 217 0.94 -3.44 15.41
CA SER A 217 0.63 -4.85 15.68
C SER A 217 -0.25 -5.46 14.59
N ASP A 218 -1.22 -4.69 14.10
CA ASP A 218 -2.11 -5.12 13.02
C ASP A 218 -1.39 -5.15 11.66
N ALA A 219 -0.51 -4.18 11.37
CA ALA A 219 0.38 -4.22 10.21
C ALA A 219 1.33 -5.44 10.25
N LEU A 220 1.92 -5.73 11.41
CA LEU A 220 2.76 -6.90 11.62
C LEU A 220 1.97 -8.20 11.39
N SER A 221 0.77 -8.31 11.95
CA SER A 221 -0.13 -9.46 11.74
C SER A 221 -0.50 -9.64 10.28
N ALA A 222 -0.82 -8.55 9.58
CA ALA A 222 -1.10 -8.57 8.15
C ALA A 222 0.11 -9.03 7.31
N SER A 223 1.34 -8.74 7.77
CA SER A 223 2.56 -9.25 7.13
C SER A 223 2.68 -10.78 7.23
N TYR A 224 2.25 -11.39 8.34
CA TYR A 224 2.19 -12.85 8.48
C TYR A 224 1.13 -13.47 7.57
N VAL A 225 -0.02 -12.83 7.43
CA VAL A 225 -1.05 -13.24 6.46
C VAL A 225 -0.50 -13.18 5.03
N MET A 226 0.22 -12.11 4.68
CA MET A 226 0.89 -12.00 3.38
C MET A 226 1.92 -13.11 3.18
N LYS A 227 2.82 -13.31 4.16
CA LYS A 227 3.82 -14.38 4.14
C LYS A 227 3.20 -15.76 3.92
N LYS A 228 2.12 -16.07 4.65
CA LYS A 228 1.37 -17.33 4.48
C LYS A 228 0.81 -17.47 3.07
N SER A 229 0.30 -16.38 2.51
CA SER A 229 -0.26 -16.36 1.16
C SER A 229 0.82 -16.60 0.09
N LEU A 230 2.03 -16.09 0.31
CA LEU A 230 3.15 -16.25 -0.62
C LEU A 230 3.63 -17.70 -0.76
N GLU A 231 3.39 -18.57 0.23
CA GLU A 231 3.79 -19.99 0.21
C GLU A 231 3.13 -20.80 -0.92
N THR A 232 1.98 -20.36 -1.42
CA THR A 232 1.18 -21.11 -2.41
C THR A 232 1.02 -20.34 -3.73
N ILE A 233 1.93 -19.40 -4.00
CA ILE A 233 1.87 -18.61 -5.23
C ILE A 233 2.18 -19.50 -6.45
N PRO A 234 1.36 -19.47 -7.52
CA PRO A 234 1.64 -20.26 -8.71
C PRO A 234 2.95 -19.86 -9.39
N HIS A 235 3.68 -20.82 -9.96
CA HIS A 235 4.97 -20.60 -10.64
C HIS A 235 4.96 -19.60 -11.82
N HIS A 236 3.79 -19.25 -12.35
CA HIS A 236 3.67 -18.26 -13.42
C HIS A 236 3.68 -16.82 -12.90
N VAL A 237 3.42 -16.60 -11.60
CA VAL A 237 3.52 -15.31 -10.95
C VAL A 237 4.99 -15.10 -10.62
N LYS A 238 5.66 -14.18 -11.33
CA LYS A 238 7.10 -13.95 -11.16
C LYS A 238 7.40 -12.56 -10.69
N SER A 239 6.76 -11.55 -11.28
CA SER A 239 7.02 -10.16 -10.94
C SER A 239 6.04 -9.62 -9.89
N SER A 240 6.37 -8.49 -9.28
CA SER A 240 5.46 -7.79 -8.37
C SER A 240 4.18 -7.32 -9.10
N ASP A 241 4.26 -6.96 -10.38
CA ASP A 241 3.08 -6.70 -11.20
C ASP A 241 2.21 -7.96 -11.37
N ASP A 242 2.82 -9.13 -11.60
CA ASP A 242 2.10 -10.41 -11.68
C ASP A 242 1.38 -10.73 -10.37
N LEU A 243 2.04 -10.55 -9.23
CA LEU A 243 1.46 -10.81 -7.91
C LEU A 243 0.23 -9.94 -7.65
N ILE A 244 0.29 -8.65 -7.99
CA ILE A 244 -0.83 -7.72 -7.83
C ILE A 244 -1.99 -8.09 -8.75
N LYS A 245 -1.71 -8.43 -10.02
CA LYS A 245 -2.74 -8.90 -10.96
C LYS A 245 -3.39 -10.20 -10.47
N PHE A 246 -2.59 -11.11 -9.92
CA PHE A 246 -3.07 -12.37 -9.35
C PHE A 246 -4.02 -12.10 -8.17
N ALA A 247 -3.64 -11.24 -7.23
CA ALA A 247 -4.47 -10.86 -6.09
C ALA A 247 -5.81 -10.23 -6.52
N LEU A 248 -5.79 -9.33 -7.52
CA LEU A 248 -6.99 -8.61 -7.99
C LEU A 248 -7.90 -9.44 -8.93
N SER A 249 -7.42 -10.57 -9.45
CA SER A 249 -8.16 -11.34 -10.45
C SER A 249 -9.34 -12.10 -9.82
N SER A 250 -10.52 -11.91 -10.38
CA SER A 250 -11.74 -12.62 -9.98
C SER A 250 -11.82 -14.08 -10.48
N LYS A 251 -10.92 -14.49 -11.39
CA LYS A 251 -10.91 -15.85 -11.94
C LYS A 251 -10.29 -16.81 -10.93
N LYS A 252 -11.09 -17.69 -10.30
CA LYS A 252 -10.58 -18.80 -9.47
C LYS A 252 -9.70 -19.71 -10.32
N GLU A 253 -8.38 -19.58 -10.20
CA GLU A 253 -7.44 -20.56 -10.72
C GLU A 253 -7.41 -21.71 -9.72
N ARG A 254 -8.34 -22.66 -9.88
CA ARG A 254 -8.28 -23.91 -9.13
C ARG A 254 -6.98 -24.61 -9.51
N GLY A 255 -6.05 -24.71 -8.56
CA GLY A 255 -4.82 -25.47 -8.71
C GLY A 255 -5.13 -26.84 -9.27
N LYS A 256 -4.53 -27.20 -10.42
CA LYS A 256 -4.48 -28.59 -10.83
C LYS A 256 -3.67 -29.30 -9.75
N LYS A 257 -4.32 -30.17 -8.97
CA LYS A 257 -3.63 -31.16 -8.17
C LYS A 257 -2.61 -31.85 -9.09
N GLU A 258 -1.34 -31.76 -8.72
CA GLU A 258 -0.30 -32.59 -9.30
C GLU A 258 -0.77 -34.05 -9.20
N LYS A 259 -0.77 -34.74 -10.35
CA LYS A 259 -1.04 -36.17 -10.45
C LYS A 259 0.28 -36.92 -10.43
#